data_AF-A0A955URI4-F1
#
_entry.id   AF-A0A955URI4-F1
#
_cell.length_a   1.000
_cell.length_b   1.000
_cell.length_c   1.000
_cell.angle_alpha   90.00
_cell.angle_beta   90.00
_cell.angle_gamma   90.00
#
_symmetry.space_group_name_H-M   'P 1'
#
loop_
_entity.id
_entity.type
_entity.pdbx_description
1 polymer ?
#
loop_
_entity_poly.entity_id
_entity_poly.type
_entity_poly.pdbx_seq_one_letter_code
_entity_poly.pdbx_strand_id
1 'polypeptide(L)' 'MLELLAERFNFIIVIVLMMTGLYAVIATGNLVKRLVGLSLFQTSVFLLYITMGKVFGGQPPILPEYGGG' A
#
# COMPACT_ATOMS: atom_id res chain seq x y z
N MET A 1 -7.96 3.40 -20.49
CA MET A 1 -9.33 3.27 -19.93
C MET A 1 -9.42 2.22 -18.82
N LEU A 2 -8.86 1.02 -19.01
CA LEU A 2 -8.76 -0.02 -17.96
C LEU A 2 -7.96 0.42 -16.74
N GLU A 3 -6.94 1.26 -16.94
CA GLU A 3 -6.06 1.74 -15.87
C GLU A 3 -6.75 2.70 -14.91
N LEU A 4 -7.63 3.56 -15.42
CA LEU A 4 -8.51 4.41 -14.59
C LEU A 4 -9.46 3.58 -13.73
N LEU A 5 -9.92 2.43 -14.24
CA LEU A 5 -10.77 1.49 -13.49
C LEU A 5 -9.95 0.78 -12.39
N ALA A 6 -8.72 0.37 -12.72
CA ALA A 6 -7.80 -0.27 -11.80
C ALA A 6 -7.29 0.67 -10.69
N GLU A 7 -7.06 1.95 -10.99
CA GLU A 7 -6.71 2.96 -9.99
C GLU A 7 -7.82 3.15 -8.96
N ARG A 8 -9.07 3.36 -9.40
CA ARG A 8 -10.21 3.50 -8.47
C ARG A 8 -10.39 2.27 -7.60
N PHE A 9 -10.15 1.06 -8.14
CA PHE A 9 -10.28 -0.18 -7.39
C PHE A 9 -9.17 -0.34 -6.34
N ASN A 10 -7.92 0.01 -6.67
CA ASN A 10 -6.79 -0.01 -5.72
C ASN A 10 -7.04 0.93 -4.53
N PHE A 11 -7.53 2.15 -4.77
CA PHE A 11 -7.86 3.08 -3.68
C PHE A 11 -8.93 2.52 -2.72
N ILE A 12 -9.98 1.89 -3.26
CA ILE A 12 -11.04 1.29 -2.44
C ILE A 12 -10.47 0.15 -1.57
N ILE A 13 -9.65 -0.73 -2.15
CA ILE A 13 -9.01 -1.83 -1.43
C ILE A 13 -8.14 -1.29 -0.29
N VAL A 14 -7.32 -0.27 -0.57
CA VAL A 14 -6.43 0.35 0.44
C VAL A 14 -7.23 0.95 1.59
N ILE A 15 -8.33 1.64 1.31
CA ILE A 15 -9.20 2.23 2.34
C ILE A 15 -9.84 1.15 3.21
N VAL A 16 -10.37 0.08 2.61
CA VAL A 16 -10.98 -1.04 3.36
C VAL A 16 -9.92 -1.74 4.23
N LEU A 17 -8.73 -1.97 3.68
CA LEU A 17 -7.62 -2.59 4.42
C LEU A 17 -7.19 -1.73 5.62
N MET A 18 -7.09 -0.42 5.41
CA MET A 18 -6.73 0.55 6.44
C MET A 18 -7.77 0.61 7.56
N MET A 19 -9.07 0.66 7.22
CA MET A 19 -10.15 0.62 8.21
C MET A 19 -10.18 -0.69 9.00
N THR A 20 -9.90 -1.81 8.34
CA THR A 20 -9.82 -3.13 9.00
C THR A 20 -8.64 -3.19 9.96
N GLY A 21 -7.47 -2.68 9.57
CA GLY A 21 -6.29 -2.57 10.43
C GLY A 21 -6.57 -1.72 11.67
N LEU A 22 -7.18 -0.54 11.49
CA LEU A 22 -7.54 0.34 12.60
C LEU A 22 -8.58 -0.31 13.53
N TYR A 23 -9.59 -0.98 12.98
CA TYR A 23 -10.58 -1.72 13.75
C TYR A 23 -9.93 -2.83 14.60
N ALA A 24 -9.01 -3.60 14.02
CA ALA A 24 -8.28 -4.65 14.74
C ALA A 24 -7.44 -4.10 15.91
N VAL A 25 -6.84 -2.90 15.76
CA VAL A 25 -6.11 -2.22 16.84
C VAL A 25 -7.05 -1.80 17.97
N ILE A 26 -8.22 -1.26 17.66
CA ILE A 26 -9.13 -0.73 18.68
C ILE A 26 -9.91 -1.85 19.40
N ALA A 27 -10.43 -2.82 18.65
CA ALA A 27 -11.34 -3.85 19.17
C ALA A 27 -10.64 -4.97 19.96
N THR A 28 -9.31 -5.10 19.87
CA THR A 28 -8.60 -6.19 20.55
C THR A 28 -8.10 -5.77 21.93
N GLY A 29 -8.50 -6.53 22.96
CA GLY A 29 -7.98 -6.39 24.33
C GLY A 29 -6.61 -7.05 24.55
N ASN A 30 -6.17 -7.91 23.62
CA ASN A 30 -4.87 -8.57 23.72
C ASN A 30 -3.80 -7.82 22.90
N LEU A 31 -2.66 -7.54 23.54
CA LEU A 31 -1.56 -6.75 22.97
C LEU A 31 -0.99 -7.36 21.68
N VAL A 32 -0.91 -8.70 21.59
CA VAL A 32 -0.40 -9.39 20.39
C VAL A 32 -1.31 -9.15 19.19
N LYS A 33 -2.63 -9.23 19.37
CA LYS A 33 -3.58 -8.98 18.27
C LYS A 33 -3.60 -7.50 17.87
N ARG A 34 -3.35 -6.60 18.82
CA ARG A 34 -3.14 -5.17 18.56
C ARG A 34 -1.91 -4.91 17.69
N LEU A 35 -0.80 -5.61 17.96
CA LEU A 35 0.43 -5.52 17.16
C LEU A 35 0.20 -6.00 15.71
N VAL A 36 -0.55 -7.09 15.54
CA VAL A 36 -0.95 -7.59 14.21
C VAL A 36 -1.86 -6.58 13.48
N GLY A 37 -2.80 -5.96 14.19
CA GLY A 37 -3.63 -4.89 13.61
C GLY A 37 -2.80 -3.67 13.20
N LEU A 38 -1.79 -3.32 14.00
CA LEU A 38 -0.89 -2.20 13.73
C LEU A 38 0.00 -2.45 12.51
N SER A 39 0.56 -3.65 12.37
CA SER A 39 1.34 -4.01 11.18
C SER A 39 0.46 -4.05 9.92
N LEU A 40 -0.79 -4.51 10.02
CA LEU A 40 -1.74 -4.48 8.91
C LEU A 40 -2.07 -3.04 8.48
N PHE A 41 -2.29 -2.14 9.43
CA PHE A 41 -2.47 -0.71 9.17
C PHE A 41 -1.25 -0.12 8.45
N GLN A 42 -0.04 -0.44 8.92
CA GLN A 42 1.19 0.02 8.31
C GLN A 42 1.36 -0.47 6.86
N THR A 43 1.07 -1.75 6.58
CA THR A 43 1.06 -2.29 5.20
C THR A 43 0.07 -1.57 4.29
N SER A 44 -1.08 -1.17 4.83
CA SER A 44 -2.10 -0.40 4.10
C SER A 44 -1.56 0.97 3.65
N VAL A 45 -0.83 1.66 4.54
CA VAL A 45 -0.21 2.97 4.24
C VAL A 45 0.88 2.82 3.18
N PHE A 46 1.67 1.74 3.21
CA PHE A 46 2.64 1.47 2.14
C PHE A 46 1.96 1.29 0.77
N LEU A 47 0.86 0.54 0.70
CA LEU A 47 0.11 0.37 -0.54
C LEU A 47 -0.50 1.68 -1.03
N LEU A 48 -0.96 2.56 -0.13
CA LEU A 48 -1.41 3.91 -0.49
C LEU A 48 -0.30 4.71 -1.17
N TYR A 49 0.90 4.71 -0.58
CA TYR A 49 2.06 5.43 -1.10
C TYR A 49 2.50 4.91 -2.47
N ILE A 50 2.53 3.58 -2.65
CA ILE A 50 2.84 2.96 -3.94
C ILE A 50 1.80 3.32 -5.00
N THR A 51 0.52 3.31 -4.62
CA THR A 51 -0.57 3.65 -5.55
C THR A 51 -0.51 5.11 -5.97
N MET A 52 -0.16 6.03 -5.06
CA MET A 52 0.04 7.45 -5.38
C MET A 52 1.34 7.71 -6.17
N GLY A 53 2.41 6.97 -5.90
CA GLY A 53 3.71 7.13 -6.54
C GLY A 53 3.85 6.41 -7.89
N LYS A 54 2.89 5.55 -8.25
CA LYS A 54 2.89 4.86 -9.53
C LYS A 54 2.54 5.84 -10.65
N VAL A 55 3.51 6.14 -11.51
CA VAL A 55 3.32 6.97 -12.72
C VAL A 55 3.28 6.08 -13.95
N PHE A 56 2.37 6.36 -14.88
CA PHE A 56 2.28 5.65 -16.16
C PHE A 56 3.56 5.79 -16.98
N GLY A 57 4.17 4.67 -17.34
CA GLY A 57 5.45 4.65 -18.06
C GLY A 57 6.69 4.88 -17.18
N GLY A 58 6.54 4.93 -15.85
CA GLY A 58 7.66 5.01 -14.92
C GLY A 58 8.55 3.77 -15.01
N GLN A 59 9.83 3.95 -15.31
CA GLN A 59 10.81 2.88 -15.20
C GLN A 59 11.14 2.61 -13.73
N PRO A 60 11.45 1.36 -13.35
CA PRO A 60 12.01 1.08 -12.03
C PRO A 60 13.20 2.01 -11.79
N PRO A 61 13.32 2.63 -10.60
CA PRO A 61 14.42 3.52 -10.27
C PRO A 61 15.70 2.71 -10.02
N ILE A 62 16.19 2.10 -11.10
CA ILE A 62 17.44 1.36 -11.18
C ILE A 62 18.31 2.19 -12.10
N LEU A 63 19.48 2.61 -11.63
CA LEU A 63 20.49 3.18 -12.50
C LEU A 63 20.88 2.09 -13.50
N PRO A 64 20.67 2.28 -14.82
CA PRO A 64 21.27 1.37 -15.79
C PRO A 64 22.78 1.43 -15.54
N GLU A 65 23.35 0.28 -15.24
CA GLU A 65 24.79 0.13 -15.13
C GLU A 65 25.38 0.65 -16.45
N TYR A 66 26.12 1.76 -16.39
CA TYR A 66 26.86 2.29 -17.53
C TYR A 66 27.96 1.26 -17.84
N GLY A 67 27.61 0.29 -18.68
CA GLY A 67 28.59 -0.51 -19.41
C GLY A 67 29.41 0.45 -20.26
N GLY A 68 30.72 0.47 -20.01
CA GLY A 68 31.66 1.43 -20.56
C GLY A 68 31.64 1.58 -22.08
N GLY A 69 32.00 2.80 -22.49
CA GLY A 69 32.05 3.29 -23.87
C GLY A 69 31.66 4.76 -23.87
#